data_AF-A0AAU2CIP4-F1
#
_entry.id   AF-A0AAU2CIP4-F1
#
_cell.length_a   1.000
_cell.length_b   1.000
_cell.length_c   1.000
_cell.angle_alpha   90.00
_cell.angle_beta   90.00
_cell.angle_gamma   90.00
#
_symmetry.space_group_name_H-M   'P 1'
#
loop_
_entity.id
_entity.type
_entity.pdbx_description
1 polymer ?
#
loop_
_entity_poly.entity_id
_entity_poly.type
_entity_poly.pdbx_seq_one_letter_code
_entity_poly.pdbx_strand_id
1 'polypeptide(L)'
;MSSRPGPAAAGADLAQLALTFHHTHQLLDPAAQGVQDWEVRITVAGTQVGSLTAVRGLYWKSDNLRERMADEQSFPALVAEQLLDDEGHFTAEFEEFIESASSVLVVDGLHLDEAFADPLVVAVVVAAVIDRLTDNYFAVVLPGKNACTDAGSALLAEAGTLLSAQAFSDELQIIDNALAAPEEAAQRVRGRLRSLARHGGAPAWDEDDADDGWDEDGEEDEELTARTAAVLRAALDELSAHVWQDVAAVGDTPLGRGQGRVLGSLPPITFHQDHQWRRQMARCFDDLAADLAQDGTVRPRCTGEEMALHLGIDRAKSLTRNRPRLVAETVAGLDEDPRDFDWDWCLTVLFEDHDVLMLFDASLDGIEDSGNEINQALGLANLAAAQWFVPFRPSQARDPDRGFGRS
;
A
#
# COMPACT_ATOMS: atom_id res chain seq x y z
N MET A 1 16.43 -13.67 14.39
CA MET A 1 16.96 -12.40 13.86
C MET A 1 16.06 -11.32 14.43
N SER A 2 16.61 -10.26 15.02
CA SER A 2 15.79 -9.28 15.74
C SER A 2 15.00 -8.43 14.74
N SER A 3 13.69 -8.65 14.65
CA SER A 3 12.70 -7.85 13.91
C SER A 3 12.40 -6.50 14.58
N ARG A 4 13.15 -6.13 15.62
CA ARG A 4 13.08 -4.80 16.25
C ARG A 4 13.97 -3.80 15.52
N PRO A 5 13.43 -2.65 15.06
CA PRO A 5 14.24 -1.58 14.52
C PRO A 5 15.26 -1.10 15.56
N GLY A 6 16.40 -0.62 15.08
CA GLY A 6 17.41 -0.02 15.94
C GLY A 6 16.85 1.24 16.63
N PRO A 7 17.27 1.56 17.86
CA PRO A 7 16.81 2.74 18.61
C PRO A 7 17.08 4.10 17.92
N ALA A 8 17.74 4.10 16.75
CA ALA A 8 18.13 5.30 16.02
C ALA A 8 16.98 5.96 15.23
N ALA A 9 15.96 5.21 14.79
CA ALA A 9 14.82 5.75 14.05
C ALA A 9 13.69 6.31 14.95
N ALA A 10 13.72 6.00 16.24
CA ALA A 10 12.72 6.44 17.22
C ALA A 10 12.96 7.92 17.60
N GLY A 11 12.49 8.82 16.74
CA GLY A 11 12.58 10.27 16.93
C GLY A 11 12.87 11.07 15.66
N ALA A 12 13.15 10.40 14.53
CA ALA A 12 13.28 11.05 13.23
C ALA A 12 11.90 11.34 12.63
N ASP A 13 11.69 12.56 12.10
CA ASP A 13 10.47 12.90 11.37
C ASP A 13 10.50 12.31 9.96
N LEU A 14 10.19 11.01 9.88
CA LEU A 14 10.15 10.23 8.65
C LEU A 14 9.08 10.73 7.67
N ALA A 15 8.07 11.47 8.13
CA ALA A 15 7.02 12.02 7.28
C ALA A 15 7.53 13.13 6.35
N GLN A 16 8.68 13.74 6.66
CA GLN A 16 9.29 14.81 5.86
C GLN A 16 10.45 14.34 4.97
N LEU A 17 10.68 13.03 4.88
CA LEU A 17 11.76 12.48 4.06
C LEU A 17 11.44 12.64 2.57
N ALA A 18 12.37 13.25 1.84
CA ALA A 18 12.22 13.59 0.44
C ALA A 18 13.49 13.25 -0.35
N LEU A 19 13.29 12.80 -1.59
CA LEU A 19 14.37 12.41 -2.50
C LEU A 19 14.49 13.40 -3.66
N THR A 20 15.72 13.81 -3.97
CA THR A 20 16.02 14.60 -5.17
C THR A 20 16.98 13.84 -6.07
N PHE A 21 16.55 13.60 -7.31
CA PHE A 21 17.29 12.82 -8.29
C PHE A 21 18.10 13.73 -9.20
N HIS A 22 19.41 13.55 -9.22
CA HIS A 22 20.33 14.29 -10.08
C HIS A 22 20.96 13.34 -11.08
N HIS A 23 20.84 13.68 -12.37
CA HIS A 23 21.50 13.00 -13.47
C HIS A 23 22.05 14.04 -14.43
N THR A 24 23.35 13.96 -14.70
CA THR A 24 24.03 14.85 -15.62
C THR A 24 24.35 14.07 -16.88
N HIS A 25 23.58 14.30 -17.94
CA HIS A 25 23.77 13.64 -19.23
C HIS A 25 24.26 14.62 -20.28
N GLN A 26 25.42 14.34 -20.86
CA GLN A 26 25.92 15.07 -22.02
C GLN A 26 25.41 14.41 -23.30
N LEU A 27 24.47 15.09 -23.98
CA LEU A 27 23.72 14.55 -25.14
C LEU A 27 24.58 14.02 -26.30
N LEU A 28 25.84 14.46 -26.40
CA LEU A 28 26.75 14.13 -27.50
C LEU A 28 28.02 13.44 -27.02
N ASP A 29 28.12 13.10 -25.74
CA ASP A 29 29.28 12.39 -25.20
C ASP A 29 29.12 10.88 -25.44
N PRO A 30 29.95 10.25 -26.29
CA PRO A 30 29.93 8.80 -26.46
C PRO A 30 30.19 8.05 -25.14
N ALA A 31 30.90 8.67 -24.19
CA ALA A 31 31.14 8.13 -22.87
C ALA A 31 29.91 8.14 -21.94
N ALA A 32 28.75 8.64 -22.40
CA ALA A 32 27.48 8.55 -21.69
C ALA A 32 26.47 7.60 -22.38
N GLN A 33 26.91 6.84 -23.38
CA GLN A 33 26.07 5.83 -24.05
C GLN A 33 26.03 4.53 -23.24
N GLY A 34 24.83 3.96 -23.14
CA GLY A 34 24.57 2.70 -22.43
C GLY A 34 24.50 2.80 -20.91
N VAL A 35 25.32 3.65 -20.28
CA VAL A 35 25.41 3.77 -18.81
C VAL A 35 24.97 5.17 -18.37
N GLN A 36 24.16 5.23 -17.31
CA GLN A 36 23.69 6.48 -16.71
C GLN A 36 23.87 6.46 -15.19
N ASP A 37 24.64 7.40 -14.67
CA ASP A 37 24.88 7.54 -13.24
C ASP A 37 23.92 8.53 -12.60
N TRP A 38 23.36 8.13 -11.47
CA TRP A 38 22.38 8.89 -10.71
C TRP A 38 22.89 9.12 -9.29
N GLU A 39 22.84 10.37 -8.87
CA GLU A 39 22.99 10.76 -7.46
C GLU A 39 21.61 11.07 -6.90
N VAL A 40 21.16 10.29 -5.92
CA VAL A 40 19.90 10.50 -5.22
C VAL A 40 20.21 11.11 -3.87
N ARG A 41 19.81 12.37 -3.67
CA ARG A 41 19.96 13.06 -2.38
C ARG A 41 18.76 12.79 -1.50
N ILE A 42 19.04 12.41 -0.25
CA ILE A 42 18.04 12.12 0.77
C ILE A 42 17.99 13.33 1.70
N THR A 43 16.81 13.93 1.84
CA THR A 43 16.63 15.17 2.61
C THR A 43 15.45 15.06 3.58
N VAL A 44 15.52 15.78 4.70
CA VAL A 44 14.44 15.95 5.66
C VAL A 44 14.27 17.43 5.92
N ALA A 45 13.06 17.95 5.74
CA ALA A 45 12.78 19.39 5.83
C ALA A 45 13.73 20.27 4.98
N GLY A 46 14.23 19.73 3.86
CA GLY A 46 15.20 20.39 2.98
C GLY A 46 16.67 20.30 3.41
N THR A 47 16.98 19.68 4.54
CA THR A 47 18.37 19.40 4.98
C THR A 47 18.80 18.03 4.47
N GLN A 48 19.99 17.91 3.87
CA GLN A 48 20.51 16.64 3.40
C GLN A 48 20.92 15.76 4.59
N VAL A 49 20.39 14.53 4.62
CA VAL A 49 20.65 13.51 5.65
C VAL A 49 21.30 12.25 5.05
N GLY A 50 21.52 12.23 3.74
CA GLY A 50 22.16 11.13 3.06
C GLY A 50 22.22 11.27 1.54
N SER A 51 22.80 10.26 0.91
CA SER A 51 22.88 10.09 -0.54
C SER A 51 22.89 8.61 -0.90
N LEU A 52 22.46 8.31 -2.11
CA LEU A 52 22.50 6.99 -2.71
C LEU A 52 22.94 7.13 -4.17
N THR A 53 23.78 6.23 -4.66
CA THR A 53 24.16 6.17 -6.06
C THR A 53 23.41 5.05 -6.78
N ALA A 54 23.12 5.26 -8.05
CA ALA A 54 22.53 4.22 -8.88
C ALA A 54 23.02 4.33 -10.32
N VAL A 55 23.29 3.18 -10.94
CA VAL A 55 23.78 3.09 -12.31
C VAL A 55 22.75 2.35 -13.16
N ARG A 56 22.24 2.99 -14.21
CA ARG A 56 21.37 2.33 -15.19
C ARG A 56 22.20 1.83 -16.37
N GLY A 57 22.26 0.51 -16.53
CA GLY A 57 22.80 -0.16 -17.70
C GLY A 57 21.70 -0.44 -18.72
N LEU A 58 21.73 0.27 -19.84
CA LEU A 58 20.79 0.19 -20.95
C LEU A 58 21.40 -0.64 -22.08
N TYR A 59 21.13 -1.93 -22.07
CA TYR A 59 21.69 -2.92 -23.01
C TYR A 59 21.60 -2.46 -24.48
N TRP A 60 20.44 -1.95 -24.91
CA TRP A 60 20.20 -1.52 -26.29
C TRP A 60 20.91 -0.22 -26.72
N LYS A 61 21.55 0.50 -25.80
CA LYS A 61 22.25 1.78 -26.07
C LYS A 61 23.77 1.67 -26.06
N SER A 62 24.33 0.52 -25.72
CA SER A 62 25.77 0.24 -25.74
C SER A 62 26.08 -0.88 -26.71
N ASP A 63 27.21 -0.76 -27.41
CA ASP A 63 27.73 -1.87 -28.22
C ASP A 63 28.21 -3.04 -27.34
N ASN A 64 28.75 -2.74 -26.16
CA ASN A 64 29.13 -3.73 -25.15
C ASN A 64 28.84 -3.15 -23.76
N LEU A 65 27.77 -3.58 -23.09
CA LEU A 65 27.39 -3.03 -21.80
C LEU A 65 28.40 -3.37 -20.69
N ARG A 66 29.08 -4.52 -20.80
CA ARG A 66 30.01 -5.02 -19.79
C ARG A 66 31.23 -4.13 -19.68
N GLU A 67 31.87 -3.82 -20.81
CA GLU A 67 33.03 -2.90 -20.83
C GLU A 67 32.64 -1.52 -20.26
N ARG A 68 31.43 -1.04 -20.60
CA ARG A 68 30.95 0.27 -20.15
C ARG A 68 30.71 0.32 -18.65
N MET A 69 30.13 -0.73 -18.06
CA MET A 69 29.93 -0.80 -16.61
C MET A 69 31.22 -1.11 -15.85
N ALA A 70 32.21 -1.77 -16.48
CA ALA A 70 33.51 -2.04 -15.87
C ALA A 70 34.36 -0.77 -15.66
N ASP A 71 34.17 0.25 -16.50
CA ASP A 71 34.87 1.54 -16.38
C ASP A 71 34.49 2.32 -15.10
N GLU A 72 33.34 2.02 -14.49
CA GLU A 72 32.81 2.72 -13.30
C GLU A 72 33.53 2.35 -11.98
N GLN A 73 34.54 1.47 -12.00
CA GLN A 73 35.39 1.07 -10.84
C GLN A 73 34.64 0.89 -9.52
N SER A 74 33.85 -0.18 -9.31
CA SER A 74 33.13 -0.39 -8.03
C SER A 74 32.20 -1.61 -8.14
N PHE A 75 31.11 -1.63 -7.38
CA PHE A 75 30.06 -2.63 -7.43
C PHE A 75 29.43 -2.84 -8.83
N PRO A 76 29.21 -1.82 -9.69
CA PRO A 76 28.74 -2.02 -11.06
C PRO A 76 29.68 -2.88 -11.92
N ALA A 77 30.99 -2.80 -11.70
CA ALA A 77 31.95 -3.64 -12.42
C ALA A 77 31.81 -5.12 -12.02
N LEU A 78 31.57 -5.40 -10.73
CA LEU A 78 31.25 -6.74 -10.23
C LEU A 78 29.95 -7.28 -10.82
N VAL A 79 28.91 -6.43 -10.89
CA VAL A 79 27.63 -6.77 -11.53
C VAL A 79 27.85 -7.12 -13.00
N ALA A 80 28.62 -6.30 -13.72
CA ALA A 80 28.91 -6.53 -15.13
C ALA A 80 29.65 -7.86 -15.36
N GLU A 81 30.57 -8.24 -14.48
CA GLU A 81 31.30 -9.52 -14.57
C GLU A 81 30.40 -10.73 -14.38
N GLN A 82 29.38 -10.65 -13.52
CA GLN A 82 28.49 -11.78 -13.22
C GLN A 82 27.30 -11.88 -14.18
N LEU A 83 26.75 -10.74 -14.61
CA LEU A 83 25.54 -10.72 -15.41
C LEU A 83 25.79 -10.72 -16.93
N LEU A 84 26.99 -10.33 -17.38
CA LEU A 84 27.28 -10.13 -18.80
C LEU A 84 28.47 -10.96 -19.29
N ASP A 85 28.38 -11.47 -20.52
CA ASP A 85 29.47 -12.19 -21.21
C ASP A 85 30.54 -11.22 -21.77
N ASP A 86 31.59 -11.75 -22.42
CA ASP A 86 32.67 -10.93 -23.00
C ASP A 86 32.17 -10.00 -24.12
N GLU A 87 31.08 -10.38 -24.78
CA GLU A 87 30.40 -9.60 -25.82
C GLU A 87 29.40 -8.56 -25.27
N GLY A 88 29.14 -8.57 -23.95
CA GLY A 88 28.24 -7.64 -23.29
C GLY A 88 26.76 -8.04 -23.35
N HIS A 89 26.46 -9.29 -23.70
CA HIS A 89 25.13 -9.88 -23.59
C HIS A 89 24.89 -10.47 -22.22
N PHE A 90 23.62 -10.63 -21.84
CA PHE A 90 23.27 -11.33 -20.61
C PHE A 90 23.73 -12.79 -20.65
N THR A 91 24.28 -13.27 -19.53
CA THR A 91 24.68 -14.67 -19.40
C THR A 91 23.45 -15.57 -19.37
N ALA A 92 23.58 -16.81 -19.86
CA ALA A 92 22.49 -17.78 -19.84
C ALA A 92 21.97 -18.05 -18.41
N GLU A 93 22.85 -18.05 -17.42
CA GLU A 93 22.49 -18.20 -16.01
C GLU A 93 21.61 -17.04 -15.52
N PHE A 94 21.93 -15.81 -15.91
CA PHE A 94 21.09 -14.66 -15.59
C PHE A 94 19.77 -14.69 -16.35
N GLU A 95 19.76 -14.99 -17.66
CA GLU A 95 18.53 -15.11 -18.44
C GLU A 95 17.59 -16.21 -17.96
N GLU A 96 18.09 -17.28 -17.33
CA GLU A 96 17.26 -18.29 -16.66
C GLU A 96 16.69 -17.81 -15.32
N PHE A 97 17.34 -16.83 -14.69
CA PHE A 97 16.95 -16.28 -13.39
C PHE A 97 15.88 -15.19 -13.49
N ILE A 98 15.92 -14.36 -14.54
CA ILE A 98 14.99 -13.25 -14.78
C ILE A 98 13.96 -13.60 -15.87
N GLU A 99 12.75 -13.04 -15.82
CA GLU A 99 11.75 -13.33 -16.86
C GLU A 99 11.95 -12.52 -18.14
N SER A 100 12.18 -11.21 -18.03
CA SER A 100 12.19 -10.34 -19.22
C SER A 100 12.99 -9.05 -19.10
N ALA A 101 13.98 -8.98 -18.21
CA ALA A 101 14.79 -7.76 -18.12
C ALA A 101 15.60 -7.52 -19.40
N SER A 102 15.59 -6.28 -19.87
CA SER A 102 16.39 -5.80 -21.00
C SER A 102 17.37 -4.71 -20.58
N SER A 103 17.44 -4.40 -19.29
CA SER A 103 18.29 -3.38 -18.70
C SER A 103 18.51 -3.70 -17.23
N VAL A 104 19.55 -3.12 -16.66
CA VAL A 104 19.90 -3.29 -15.24
C VAL A 104 19.89 -1.95 -14.52
N LEU A 105 19.43 -1.95 -13.28
CA LEU A 105 19.60 -0.84 -12.36
C LEU A 105 20.46 -1.35 -11.20
N VAL A 106 21.70 -0.90 -11.11
CA VAL A 106 22.58 -1.19 -9.98
C VAL A 106 22.39 -0.11 -8.94
N VAL A 107 22.09 -0.48 -7.69
CA VAL A 107 21.90 0.46 -6.58
C VAL A 107 23.01 0.25 -5.56
N ASP A 108 23.79 1.29 -5.29
CA ASP A 108 24.99 1.22 -4.44
C ASP A 108 25.30 2.56 -3.73
N GLY A 109 26.47 2.64 -3.07
CA GLY A 109 27.01 3.89 -2.52
C GLY A 109 26.09 4.62 -1.53
N LEU A 110 25.38 3.88 -0.69
CA LEU A 110 24.49 4.44 0.31
C LEU A 110 25.27 5.10 1.45
N HIS A 111 24.97 6.37 1.71
CA HIS A 111 25.41 7.11 2.89
C HIS A 111 24.18 7.72 3.57
N LEU A 112 23.99 7.45 4.85
CA LEU A 112 22.90 7.98 5.66
C LEU A 112 23.42 8.39 7.03
N ASP A 113 22.88 9.48 7.55
CA ASP A 113 23.05 9.86 8.94
C ASP A 113 22.52 8.77 9.87
N GLU A 114 23.13 8.59 11.03
CA GLU A 114 22.84 7.50 11.97
C GLU A 114 21.36 7.42 12.36
N ALA A 115 20.69 8.58 12.50
CA ALA A 115 19.25 8.65 12.82
C ALA A 115 18.33 8.05 11.75
N PHE A 116 18.83 7.86 10.53
CA PHE A 116 18.10 7.32 9.38
C PHE A 116 18.70 6.00 8.88
N ALA A 117 19.76 5.51 9.53
CA ALA A 117 20.46 4.27 9.19
C ALA A 117 19.67 3.03 9.66
N ASP A 118 18.45 2.87 9.12
CA ASP A 118 17.54 1.77 9.40
C ASP A 118 17.17 1.03 8.09
N PRO A 119 17.23 -0.32 8.05
CA PRO A 119 16.93 -1.10 6.85
C PRO A 119 15.56 -0.82 6.23
N LEU A 120 14.54 -0.50 7.04
CA LEU A 120 13.20 -0.21 6.54
C LEU A 120 13.13 1.17 5.88
N VAL A 121 13.81 2.16 6.45
CA VAL A 121 13.96 3.49 5.82
C VAL A 121 14.65 3.33 4.47
N VAL A 122 15.74 2.57 4.43
CA VAL A 122 16.51 2.31 3.21
C VAL A 122 15.67 1.56 2.17
N ALA A 123 14.86 0.57 2.57
CA ALA A 123 13.95 -0.12 1.68
C ALA A 123 12.91 0.81 1.04
N VAL A 124 12.39 1.80 1.77
CA VAL A 124 11.51 2.83 1.17
C VAL A 124 12.26 3.72 0.19
N VAL A 125 13.50 4.11 0.50
CA VAL A 125 14.34 4.89 -0.42
C VAL A 125 14.59 4.10 -1.70
N VAL A 126 15.04 2.85 -1.60
CA VAL A 126 15.29 1.97 -2.75
C VAL A 126 14.02 1.76 -3.57
N ALA A 127 12.88 1.49 -2.95
CA ALA A 127 11.60 1.36 -3.66
C ALA A 127 11.25 2.64 -4.45
N ALA A 128 11.48 3.82 -3.87
CA ALA A 128 11.24 5.08 -4.58
C ALA A 128 12.26 5.33 -5.71
N VAL A 129 13.49 4.81 -5.60
CA VAL A 129 14.48 4.84 -6.68
C VAL A 129 14.05 3.91 -7.83
N ILE A 130 13.60 2.69 -7.51
CA ILE A 130 13.06 1.74 -8.50
C ILE A 130 11.90 2.41 -9.24
N ASP A 131 10.84 2.84 -8.53
CA ASP A 131 9.67 3.52 -9.10
C ASP A 131 10.03 4.67 -10.04
N ARG A 132 11.15 5.36 -9.77
CA ARG A 132 11.56 6.55 -10.52
C ARG A 132 12.47 6.24 -11.70
N LEU A 133 13.36 5.26 -11.57
CA LEU A 133 14.45 5.00 -12.51
C LEU A 133 14.22 3.75 -13.37
N THR A 134 13.21 2.93 -13.08
CA THR A 134 12.90 1.73 -13.86
C THR A 134 11.54 1.80 -14.56
N ASP A 135 11.33 0.84 -15.45
CA ASP A 135 10.04 0.38 -15.96
C ASP A 135 10.01 -1.17 -15.85
N ASN A 136 9.03 -1.82 -16.48
CA ASN A 136 8.80 -3.28 -16.33
C ASN A 136 9.90 -4.18 -16.93
N TYR A 137 11.00 -3.63 -17.46
CA TYR A 137 12.06 -4.39 -18.13
C TYR A 137 13.43 -4.21 -17.47
N PHE A 138 13.46 -3.93 -16.17
CA PHE A 138 14.69 -3.80 -15.40
C PHE A 138 14.88 -4.96 -14.42
N ALA A 139 16.11 -5.46 -14.32
CA ALA A 139 16.59 -6.17 -13.15
C ALA A 139 17.27 -5.16 -12.22
N VAL A 140 16.78 -5.04 -10.99
CA VAL A 140 17.39 -4.18 -9.99
C VAL A 140 18.38 -5.01 -9.18
N VAL A 141 19.63 -4.58 -9.15
CA VAL A 141 20.73 -5.31 -8.54
C VAL A 141 21.20 -4.56 -7.29
N LEU A 142 21.25 -5.28 -6.18
CA LEU A 142 21.66 -4.78 -4.86
C LEU A 142 22.81 -5.65 -4.32
N PRO A 143 23.64 -5.12 -3.39
CA PRO A 143 24.68 -5.90 -2.73
C PRO A 143 24.12 -7.13 -2.01
N GLY A 144 24.71 -8.30 -2.27
CA GLY A 144 24.55 -9.51 -1.48
C GLY A 144 25.48 -9.51 -0.27
N LYS A 145 25.37 -10.54 0.58
CA LYS A 145 26.05 -10.60 1.89
C LYS A 145 27.57 -10.43 1.79
N ASN A 146 28.19 -11.00 0.75
CA ASN A 146 29.65 -10.96 0.59
C ASN A 146 30.15 -9.72 -0.14
N ALA A 147 29.27 -8.91 -0.72
CA ALA A 147 29.60 -7.63 -1.33
C ALA A 147 29.52 -6.45 -0.33
N CYS A 148 29.06 -6.69 0.90
CA CYS A 148 28.96 -5.67 1.95
C CYS A 148 30.34 -5.29 2.49
N THR A 149 30.88 -4.16 2.02
CA THR A 149 32.20 -3.66 2.43
C THR A 149 32.12 -2.53 3.46
N ASP A 150 30.92 -1.99 3.70
CA ASP A 150 30.63 -0.90 4.61
C ASP A 150 29.20 -0.99 5.18
N ALA A 151 28.83 -0.06 6.06
CA ALA A 151 27.50 -0.02 6.66
C ALA A 151 26.38 0.27 5.64
N GLY A 152 26.67 1.04 4.59
CA GLY A 152 25.69 1.40 3.56
C GLY A 152 25.30 0.19 2.71
N SER A 153 26.29 -0.56 2.24
CA SER A 153 26.12 -1.81 1.50
C SER A 153 25.43 -2.89 2.34
N ALA A 154 25.71 -2.97 3.65
CA ALA A 154 24.96 -3.85 4.56
C ALA A 154 23.48 -3.47 4.67
N LEU A 155 23.17 -2.17 4.83
CA LEU A 155 21.79 -1.68 4.85
C LEU A 155 21.07 -1.92 3.53
N LEU A 156 21.74 -1.73 2.38
CA LEU A 156 21.18 -2.05 1.07
C LEU A 156 20.87 -3.54 0.93
N ALA A 157 21.72 -4.41 1.48
CA ALA A 157 21.50 -5.84 1.43
C ALA A 157 20.27 -6.27 2.24
N GLU A 158 20.08 -5.69 3.42
CA GLU A 158 18.89 -5.93 4.24
C GLU A 158 17.63 -5.32 3.61
N ALA A 159 17.74 -4.13 3.02
CA ALA A 159 16.65 -3.48 2.30
C ALA A 159 16.18 -4.31 1.09
N GLY A 160 17.10 -4.91 0.34
CA GLY A 160 16.74 -5.81 -0.75
C GLY A 160 15.96 -7.03 -0.26
N THR A 161 16.33 -7.62 0.89
CA THR A 161 15.56 -8.71 1.52
C THR A 161 14.15 -8.26 1.87
N LEU A 162 13.97 -7.07 2.45
CA LEU A 162 12.66 -6.49 2.74
C LEU A 162 11.82 -6.25 1.48
N LEU A 163 12.47 -5.93 0.37
CA LEU A 163 11.87 -5.77 -0.95
C LEU A 163 11.72 -7.09 -1.72
N SER A 164 11.93 -8.24 -1.06
CA SER A 164 11.80 -9.58 -1.65
C SER A 164 12.76 -9.84 -2.82
N ALA A 165 13.95 -9.22 -2.80
CA ALA A 165 15.03 -9.55 -3.71
C ALA A 165 15.47 -11.02 -3.52
N GLN A 166 15.77 -11.68 -4.63
CA GLN A 166 16.25 -13.06 -4.64
C GLN A 166 17.78 -13.06 -4.75
N ALA A 167 18.43 -13.95 -4.01
CA ALA A 167 19.87 -14.13 -4.13
C ALA A 167 20.19 -14.73 -5.51
N PHE A 168 20.97 -14.00 -6.31
CA PHE A 168 21.52 -14.50 -7.57
C PHE A 168 22.87 -15.17 -7.32
N SER A 169 23.70 -14.54 -6.48
CA SER A 169 24.97 -15.09 -5.99
C SER A 169 25.18 -14.69 -4.52
N ASP A 170 26.30 -15.11 -3.93
CA ASP A 170 26.66 -14.66 -2.57
C ASP A 170 26.94 -13.14 -2.51
N GLU A 171 27.20 -12.52 -3.65
CA GLU A 171 27.56 -11.12 -3.81
C GLU A 171 26.44 -10.27 -4.40
N LEU A 172 25.44 -10.86 -5.06
CA LEU A 172 24.37 -10.14 -5.74
C LEU A 172 22.98 -10.66 -5.32
N GLN A 173 22.08 -9.72 -5.06
CA GLN A 173 20.65 -10.00 -4.99
C GLN A 173 19.90 -9.17 -6.02
N ILE A 174 18.84 -9.73 -6.59
CA ILE A 174 18.15 -9.19 -7.75
C ILE A 174 16.64 -9.13 -7.49
N ILE A 175 16.05 -8.00 -7.85
CA ILE A 175 14.61 -7.81 -7.95
C ILE A 175 14.27 -7.76 -9.44
N ASP A 176 13.47 -8.72 -9.90
CA ASP A 176 12.93 -8.69 -11.25
C ASP A 176 11.69 -7.77 -11.29
N ASN A 177 11.81 -6.63 -11.98
CA ASN A 177 10.73 -5.64 -12.06
C ASN A 177 9.63 -6.03 -13.07
N ALA A 178 9.79 -7.13 -13.80
CA ALA A 178 8.77 -7.63 -14.74
C ALA A 178 7.63 -8.38 -14.03
N LEU A 179 7.93 -9.01 -12.89
CA LEU A 179 6.96 -9.70 -12.04
C LEU A 179 6.43 -8.69 -11.02
N ALA A 180 5.12 -8.67 -10.72
CA ALA A 180 4.49 -7.70 -9.82
C ALA A 180 4.97 -7.73 -8.34
N ALA A 181 5.96 -8.57 -8.00
CA ALA A 181 6.53 -8.75 -6.66
C ALA A 181 7.18 -7.50 -6.01
N PRO A 182 7.86 -6.58 -6.74
CA PRO A 182 8.46 -5.38 -6.15
C PRO A 182 7.40 -4.41 -5.63
N GLU A 183 6.27 -4.27 -6.32
CA GLU A 183 5.23 -3.32 -5.94
C GLU A 183 4.54 -3.75 -4.63
N GLU A 184 4.21 -5.03 -4.49
CA GLU A 184 3.62 -5.55 -3.25
C GLU A 184 4.60 -5.47 -2.07
N ALA A 185 5.87 -5.80 -2.28
CA ALA A 185 6.90 -5.66 -1.25
C ALA A 185 7.13 -4.20 -0.87
N ALA A 186 7.21 -3.29 -1.85
CA ALA A 186 7.30 -1.85 -1.61
C ALA A 186 6.06 -1.31 -0.87
N GLN A 187 4.86 -1.79 -1.19
CA GLN A 187 3.64 -1.42 -0.46
C GLN A 187 3.68 -1.89 0.99
N ARG A 188 4.10 -3.14 1.26
CA ARG A 188 4.27 -3.67 2.62
C ARG A 188 5.29 -2.88 3.42
N VAL A 189 6.45 -2.58 2.84
CA VAL A 189 7.51 -1.77 3.47
C VAL A 189 7.01 -0.35 3.76
N ARG A 190 6.32 0.30 2.82
CA ARG A 190 5.72 1.63 3.02
C ARG A 190 4.64 1.60 4.11
N GLY A 191 3.86 0.53 4.19
CA GLY A 191 2.86 0.29 5.25
C GLY A 191 3.53 0.21 6.63
N ARG A 192 4.59 -0.60 6.75
CA ARG A 192 5.38 -0.71 7.98
C ARG A 192 6.03 0.61 8.39
N LEU A 193 6.62 1.35 7.45
CA LEU A 193 7.26 2.63 7.76
C LEU A 193 6.23 3.68 8.22
N ARG A 194 5.06 3.73 7.57
CA ARG A 194 3.95 4.57 8.05
C ARG A 194 3.57 4.16 9.47
N SER A 195 3.36 2.87 9.71
CA SER A 195 2.98 2.42 11.05
C SER A 195 4.03 2.82 12.12
N LEU A 196 5.33 2.66 11.84
CA LEU A 196 6.40 3.11 12.72
C LEU A 196 6.40 4.62 12.97
N ALA A 197 6.22 5.42 11.92
CA ALA A 197 6.15 6.88 12.04
C ALA A 197 4.93 7.34 12.87
N ARG A 198 3.84 6.54 12.84
CA ARG A 198 2.58 6.87 13.51
C ARG A 198 2.50 6.36 14.94
N HIS A 199 3.01 5.15 15.21
CA HIS A 199 2.80 4.42 16.47
C HIS A 199 4.09 4.23 17.29
N GLY A 200 5.25 4.68 16.80
CA GLY A 200 6.53 4.56 17.51
C GLY A 200 7.09 3.13 17.60
N GLY A 201 6.44 2.16 16.96
CA GLY A 201 6.82 0.75 16.90
C GLY A 201 6.22 0.06 15.68
N ALA A 202 6.81 -1.07 15.26
CA ALA A 202 6.21 -1.90 14.22
C ALA A 202 4.92 -2.53 14.81
N PRO A 203 3.79 -2.52 14.07
CA PRO A 203 2.58 -3.17 14.54
C PRO A 203 2.85 -4.67 14.53
N ALA A 204 2.51 -5.34 15.63
CA ALA A 204 2.70 -6.78 15.79
C ALA A 204 1.75 -7.54 14.86
N TRP A 205 2.14 -7.71 13.60
CA TRP A 205 1.48 -8.61 12.67
C TRP A 205 2.54 -9.44 11.97
N ASP A 206 2.56 -10.71 12.36
CA ASP A 206 3.30 -11.86 11.86
C ASP A 206 4.81 -11.92 12.16
N GLU A 207 5.11 -12.41 13.36
CA GLU A 207 6.12 -13.45 13.58
C GLU A 207 5.74 -14.24 14.86
N ASP A 208 5.09 -15.39 14.63
CA ASP A 208 4.78 -16.48 15.56
C ASP A 208 3.71 -16.28 16.65
N ASP A 209 2.63 -17.07 16.50
CA ASP A 209 1.73 -17.56 17.55
C ASP A 209 2.53 -18.17 18.73
N ALA A 210 2.98 -17.33 19.65
CA ALA A 210 3.44 -17.75 20.96
C ALA A 210 2.66 -16.98 22.02
N ASP A 211 1.54 -17.59 22.42
CA ASP A 211 0.96 -17.58 23.76
C ASP A 211 1.87 -16.96 24.81
N ASP A 212 1.59 -15.72 25.21
CA ASP A 212 2.02 -15.15 26.48
C ASP A 212 1.10 -13.98 26.89
N GLY A 213 0.12 -14.30 27.73
CA GLY A 213 -0.39 -13.42 28.80
C GLY A 213 -0.97 -12.07 28.41
N TRP A 214 -2.29 -12.03 28.22
CA TRP A 214 -3.09 -10.82 28.23
C TRP A 214 -2.88 -10.03 29.54
N ASP A 215 -2.05 -8.99 29.50
CA ASP A 215 -2.15 -7.89 30.44
C ASP A 215 -3.25 -6.94 29.90
N GLU A 216 -4.48 -7.18 30.37
CA GLU A 216 -5.54 -6.16 30.47
C GLU A 216 -4.95 -4.98 31.27
N ASP A 217 -4.48 -3.92 30.60
CA ASP A 217 -4.41 -2.56 31.15
C ASP A 217 -3.95 -1.58 30.05
N GLY A 218 -4.91 -1.09 29.26
CA GLY A 218 -4.72 0.00 28.31
C GLY A 218 -5.71 -0.04 27.14
N GLU A 219 -6.99 0.27 27.39
CA GLU A 219 -7.89 0.73 26.32
C GLU A 219 -7.33 2.07 25.77
N GLU A 220 -6.27 2.01 24.96
CA GLU A 220 -5.74 3.18 24.26
C GLU A 220 -6.60 3.46 23.02
N ASP A 221 -7.62 4.30 23.24
CA ASP A 221 -8.44 5.05 22.27
C ASP A 221 -8.63 4.39 20.90
N GLU A 222 -9.61 3.49 20.81
CA GLU A 222 -10.24 3.00 19.57
C GLU A 222 -11.02 4.11 18.81
N GLU A 223 -10.58 5.36 18.91
CA GLU A 223 -11.28 6.50 18.36
C GLU A 223 -10.59 7.04 17.11
N LEU A 224 -11.38 7.36 16.09
CA LEU A 224 -10.91 8.02 14.90
C LEU A 224 -10.34 9.40 15.23
N THR A 225 -9.19 9.73 14.66
CA THR A 225 -8.71 11.12 14.70
C THR A 225 -9.71 12.04 14.00
N ALA A 226 -9.82 13.30 14.45
CA ALA A 226 -10.75 14.26 13.87
C ALA A 226 -10.56 14.45 12.36
N ARG A 227 -9.31 14.42 11.89
CA ARG A 227 -8.96 14.52 10.46
C ARG A 227 -9.38 13.26 9.69
N THR A 228 -9.18 12.08 10.25
CA THR A 228 -9.62 10.80 9.64
C THR A 228 -11.14 10.75 9.53
N ALA A 229 -11.86 11.09 10.59
CA ALA A 229 -13.32 11.17 10.60
C ALA A 229 -13.85 12.16 9.55
N ALA A 230 -13.22 13.34 9.41
CA ALA A 230 -13.60 14.34 8.42
C ALA A 230 -13.45 13.84 6.97
N VAL A 231 -12.34 13.16 6.65
CA VAL A 231 -12.11 12.61 5.30
C VAL A 231 -13.02 11.41 5.03
N LEU A 232 -13.25 10.53 6.01
CA LEU A 232 -14.19 9.41 5.88
C LEU A 232 -15.61 9.91 5.64
N ARG A 233 -16.06 10.94 6.37
CA ARG A 233 -17.35 11.58 6.14
C ARG A 233 -17.45 12.14 4.73
N ALA A 234 -16.43 12.86 4.25
CA ALA A 234 -16.42 13.40 2.90
C ALA A 234 -16.53 12.29 1.83
N ALA A 235 -15.88 11.14 2.05
CA ALA A 235 -15.99 9.98 1.19
C ALA A 235 -17.41 9.39 1.19
N LEU A 236 -18.02 9.21 2.37
CA LEU A 236 -19.39 8.70 2.53
C LEU A 236 -20.43 9.65 1.92
N ASP A 237 -20.25 10.96 2.06
CA ASP A 237 -21.09 11.99 1.42
C ASP A 237 -21.02 11.90 -0.11
N GLU A 238 -19.82 11.71 -0.68
CA GLU A 238 -19.63 11.52 -2.12
C GLU A 238 -20.31 10.23 -2.61
N LEU A 239 -20.10 9.11 -1.90
CA LEU A 239 -20.70 7.82 -2.23
C LEU A 239 -22.22 7.85 -2.10
N SER A 240 -22.76 8.49 -1.06
CA SER A 240 -24.20 8.72 -0.89
C SER A 240 -24.79 9.44 -2.12
N ALA A 241 -24.18 10.54 -2.54
CA ALA A 241 -24.63 11.27 -3.72
C ALA A 241 -24.62 10.40 -4.98
N HIS A 242 -23.60 9.56 -5.17
CA HIS A 242 -23.50 8.66 -6.31
C HIS A 242 -24.50 7.50 -6.26
N VAL A 243 -24.70 6.87 -5.11
CA VAL A 243 -25.63 5.74 -4.99
C VAL A 243 -27.08 6.21 -5.15
N TRP A 244 -27.43 7.42 -4.70
CA TRP A 244 -28.75 8.01 -4.98
C TRP A 244 -28.96 8.29 -6.48
N GLN A 245 -27.91 8.68 -7.21
CA GLN A 245 -27.96 8.79 -8.67
C GLN A 245 -28.14 7.43 -9.34
N ASP A 246 -27.44 6.39 -8.86
CA ASP A 246 -27.62 5.02 -9.35
C ASP A 246 -29.04 4.51 -9.09
N VAL A 247 -29.58 4.70 -7.88
CA VAL A 247 -30.95 4.33 -7.51
C VAL A 247 -31.96 4.96 -8.49
N ALA A 248 -31.83 6.27 -8.74
CA ALA A 248 -32.72 7.00 -9.64
C ALA A 248 -32.59 6.56 -11.11
N ALA A 249 -31.38 6.19 -11.54
CA ALA A 249 -31.13 5.77 -12.92
C ALA A 249 -31.56 4.33 -13.21
N VAL A 250 -31.35 3.42 -12.24
CA VAL A 250 -31.55 1.98 -12.45
C VAL A 250 -32.95 1.52 -12.02
N GLY A 251 -33.54 2.12 -10.98
CA GLY A 251 -34.87 1.76 -10.48
C GLY A 251 -34.91 0.31 -9.98
N ASP A 252 -35.87 -0.48 -10.48
CA ASP A 252 -35.99 -1.93 -10.21
C ASP A 252 -35.23 -2.81 -11.22
N THR A 253 -34.57 -2.20 -12.22
CA THR A 253 -33.91 -2.96 -13.29
C THR A 253 -32.69 -3.70 -12.73
N PRO A 254 -32.49 -5.01 -13.02
CA PRO A 254 -31.26 -5.70 -12.64
C PRO A 254 -30.01 -5.03 -13.22
N LEU A 255 -28.91 -5.04 -12.45
CA LEU A 255 -27.63 -4.52 -12.88
C LEU A 255 -26.85 -5.55 -13.70
N GLY A 256 -26.34 -5.14 -14.86
CA GLY A 256 -25.33 -5.90 -15.59
C GLY A 256 -23.94 -5.70 -14.98
N ARG A 257 -23.01 -6.63 -15.26
CA ARG A 257 -21.60 -6.47 -14.87
C ARG A 257 -21.03 -5.16 -15.45
N GLY A 258 -20.35 -4.38 -14.61
CA GLY A 258 -19.76 -3.09 -14.99
C GLY A 258 -20.78 -1.95 -15.15
N GLN A 259 -22.04 -2.16 -14.77
CA GLN A 259 -23.05 -1.09 -14.70
C GLN A 259 -23.21 -0.56 -13.28
N GLY A 260 -23.63 0.70 -13.16
CA GLY A 260 -23.74 1.38 -11.87
C GLY A 260 -22.39 1.95 -11.41
N ARG A 261 -22.42 3.05 -10.67
CA ARG A 261 -21.22 3.63 -10.04
C ARG A 261 -20.95 2.89 -8.73
N VAL A 262 -21.70 3.21 -7.68
CA VAL A 262 -21.57 2.59 -6.37
C VAL A 262 -22.27 1.24 -6.35
N LEU A 263 -23.46 1.13 -6.97
CA LEU A 263 -24.16 -0.16 -7.02
C LEU A 263 -23.37 -1.21 -7.82
N GLY A 264 -22.54 -0.78 -8.78
CA GLY A 264 -21.67 -1.67 -9.54
C GLY A 264 -20.44 -2.17 -8.76
N SER A 265 -20.11 -1.52 -7.65
CA SER A 265 -19.03 -1.91 -6.72
C SER A 265 -19.50 -2.87 -5.63
N LEU A 266 -20.80 -3.15 -5.54
CA LEU A 266 -21.34 -4.11 -4.59
C LEU A 266 -21.14 -5.56 -5.07
N PRO A 267 -21.17 -6.55 -4.16
CA PRO A 267 -21.12 -7.96 -4.51
C PRO A 267 -22.26 -8.38 -5.48
N PRO A 268 -22.01 -9.33 -6.40
CA PRO A 268 -22.99 -9.76 -7.40
C PRO A 268 -24.36 -10.19 -6.87
N ILE A 269 -24.42 -10.70 -5.62
CA ILE A 269 -25.67 -11.11 -4.95
C ILE A 269 -26.68 -9.95 -4.82
N THR A 270 -26.22 -8.71 -4.95
CA THR A 270 -27.04 -7.49 -4.84
C THR A 270 -27.63 -7.02 -6.17
N PHE A 271 -27.17 -7.54 -7.32
CA PHE A 271 -27.49 -6.96 -8.64
C PHE A 271 -28.96 -7.10 -9.04
N HIS A 272 -29.67 -8.06 -8.46
CA HIS A 272 -31.09 -8.32 -8.70
C HIS A 272 -32.01 -7.71 -7.64
N GLN A 273 -31.46 -7.01 -6.64
CA GLN A 273 -32.26 -6.39 -5.60
C GLN A 273 -33.08 -5.22 -6.15
N ASP A 274 -34.25 -5.00 -5.55
CA ASP A 274 -35.23 -4.01 -6.00
C ASP A 274 -34.87 -2.57 -5.60
N HIS A 275 -35.68 -1.61 -6.07
CA HIS A 275 -35.51 -0.21 -5.76
C HIS A 275 -35.58 0.09 -4.26
N GLN A 276 -36.40 -0.63 -3.48
CA GLN A 276 -36.50 -0.42 -2.03
C GLN A 276 -35.21 -0.83 -1.32
N TRP A 277 -34.63 -1.98 -1.66
CA TRP A 277 -33.36 -2.44 -1.13
C TRP A 277 -32.24 -1.44 -1.46
N ARG A 278 -32.18 -0.96 -2.70
CA ARG A 278 -31.15 0.01 -3.13
C ARG A 278 -31.27 1.35 -2.39
N ARG A 279 -32.48 1.79 -2.06
CA ARG A 279 -32.70 2.97 -1.21
C ARG A 279 -32.24 2.76 0.22
N GLN A 280 -32.40 1.55 0.77
CA GLN A 280 -31.86 1.22 2.09
C GLN A 280 -30.33 1.20 2.07
N MET A 281 -29.72 0.64 1.01
CA MET A 281 -28.28 0.70 0.83
C MET A 281 -27.78 2.15 0.71
N ALA A 282 -28.46 2.98 -0.07
CA ALA A 282 -28.14 4.40 -0.17
C ALA A 282 -28.22 5.11 1.19
N ARG A 283 -29.21 4.74 2.00
CA ARG A 283 -29.41 5.28 3.33
C ARG A 283 -28.31 4.90 4.31
N CYS A 284 -27.69 3.74 4.18
CA CYS A 284 -26.54 3.35 5.01
C CYS A 284 -25.40 4.38 4.90
N PHE A 285 -25.08 4.88 3.71
CA PHE A 285 -24.06 5.93 3.54
C PHE A 285 -24.43 7.24 4.24
N ASP A 286 -25.69 7.68 4.11
CA ASP A 286 -26.18 8.88 4.78
C ASP A 286 -26.16 8.75 6.31
N ASP A 287 -26.55 7.57 6.83
CA ASP A 287 -26.60 7.32 8.27
C ASP A 287 -25.18 7.31 8.88
N LEU A 288 -24.19 6.70 8.22
CA LEU A 288 -22.80 6.73 8.69
C LEU A 288 -22.16 8.11 8.57
N ALA A 289 -22.43 8.85 7.49
CA ALA A 289 -21.96 10.22 7.33
C ALA A 289 -22.55 11.15 8.41
N ALA A 290 -23.81 10.91 8.80
CA ALA A 290 -24.48 11.64 9.87
C ALA A 290 -23.89 11.32 11.24
N ASP A 291 -23.59 10.05 11.55
CA ASP A 291 -22.92 9.66 12.79
C ASP A 291 -21.55 10.36 12.93
N LEU A 292 -20.73 10.33 11.88
CA LEU A 292 -19.44 11.05 11.87
C LEU A 292 -19.59 12.56 12.01
N ALA A 293 -20.67 13.14 11.48
CA ALA A 293 -20.93 14.57 11.60
C ALA A 293 -21.38 14.99 13.01
N GLN A 294 -22.05 14.11 13.75
CA GLN A 294 -22.58 14.38 15.09
C GLN A 294 -21.55 14.06 16.17
N ASP A 295 -20.95 12.87 16.08
CA ASP A 295 -20.21 12.28 17.18
C ASP A 295 -18.72 12.04 16.85
N GLY A 296 -18.30 12.28 15.60
CA GLY A 296 -16.92 12.01 15.15
C GLY A 296 -16.55 10.53 15.08
N THR A 297 -17.48 9.64 15.44
CA THR A 297 -17.32 8.20 15.49
C THR A 297 -18.28 7.51 14.52
N VAL A 298 -17.98 6.26 14.17
CA VAL A 298 -18.83 5.46 13.31
C VAL A 298 -18.84 4.03 13.82
N ARG A 299 -20.03 3.45 13.94
CA ARG A 299 -20.21 2.04 14.29
C ARG A 299 -21.35 1.45 13.46
N PRO A 300 -21.06 0.54 12.52
CA PRO A 300 -22.08 -0.06 11.68
C PRO A 300 -23.04 -0.90 12.53
N ARG A 301 -24.34 -0.79 12.24
CA ARG A 301 -25.40 -1.45 13.04
C ARG A 301 -26.05 -2.63 12.33
N CYS A 302 -25.68 -2.86 11.07
CA CYS A 302 -26.10 -3.97 10.22
C CYS A 302 -25.10 -4.18 9.07
N THR A 303 -25.19 -5.31 8.37
CA THR A 303 -24.27 -5.69 7.28
C THR A 303 -24.26 -4.67 6.14
N GLY A 304 -25.40 -4.03 5.85
CA GLY A 304 -25.49 -2.96 4.86
C GLY A 304 -24.67 -1.72 5.25
N GLU A 305 -24.61 -1.39 6.55
CA GLU A 305 -23.75 -0.32 7.07
C GLU A 305 -22.27 -0.73 7.02
N GLU A 306 -21.91 -1.98 7.33
CA GLU A 306 -20.53 -2.45 7.17
C GLU A 306 -20.04 -2.39 5.72
N MET A 307 -20.87 -2.82 4.76
CA MET A 307 -20.56 -2.70 3.34
C MET A 307 -20.40 -1.23 2.91
N ALA A 308 -21.27 -0.34 3.42
CA ALA A 308 -21.15 1.09 3.14
C ALA A 308 -19.85 1.68 3.72
N LEU A 309 -19.49 1.27 4.94
CA LEU A 309 -18.26 1.68 5.61
C LEU A 309 -17.02 1.18 4.87
N HIS A 310 -17.01 -0.07 4.42
CA HIS A 310 -15.94 -0.63 3.59
C HIS A 310 -15.68 0.21 2.34
N LEU A 311 -16.71 0.47 1.55
CA LEU A 311 -16.62 1.30 0.37
C LEU A 311 -16.22 2.75 0.72
N GLY A 312 -16.68 3.26 1.86
CA GLY A 312 -16.31 4.57 2.41
C GLY A 312 -14.82 4.68 2.71
N ILE A 313 -14.25 3.68 3.39
CA ILE A 313 -12.82 3.63 3.73
C ILE A 313 -11.97 3.51 2.48
N ASP A 314 -12.33 2.63 1.52
CA ASP A 314 -11.60 2.52 0.26
C ASP A 314 -11.64 3.85 -0.52
N ARG A 315 -12.80 4.50 -0.55
CA ARG A 315 -12.92 5.83 -1.16
C ARG A 315 -12.07 6.88 -0.43
N ALA A 316 -12.05 6.89 0.89
CA ALA A 316 -11.25 7.81 1.69
C ALA A 316 -9.74 7.60 1.47
N LYS A 317 -9.29 6.35 1.38
CA LYS A 317 -7.92 5.96 0.99
C LYS A 317 -7.58 6.48 -0.41
N SER A 318 -8.51 6.36 -1.36
CA SER A 318 -8.38 6.91 -2.70
C SER A 318 -8.32 8.44 -2.72
N LEU A 319 -9.15 9.14 -1.93
CA LEU A 319 -9.13 10.60 -1.81
C LEU A 319 -7.79 11.10 -1.25
N THR A 320 -7.29 10.46 -0.19
CA THR A 320 -5.99 10.77 0.43
C THR A 320 -4.84 10.64 -0.57
N ARG A 321 -4.85 9.59 -1.40
CA ARG A 321 -3.82 9.34 -2.41
C ARG A 321 -3.94 10.28 -3.62
N ASN A 322 -5.15 10.44 -4.15
CA ASN A 322 -5.36 10.97 -5.49
C ASN A 322 -5.88 12.43 -5.50
N ARG A 323 -6.39 12.94 -4.38
CA ARG A 323 -6.93 14.30 -4.25
C ARG A 323 -6.38 15.03 -3.01
N PRO A 324 -5.05 15.15 -2.86
CA PRO A 324 -4.43 15.70 -1.65
C PRO A 324 -4.84 17.14 -1.32
N ARG A 325 -5.17 17.96 -2.34
CA ARG A 325 -5.69 19.32 -2.13
C ARG A 325 -7.07 19.32 -1.47
N LEU A 326 -7.97 18.44 -1.93
CA LEU A 326 -9.29 18.29 -1.33
C LEU A 326 -9.16 17.83 0.13
N VAL A 327 -8.26 16.88 0.40
CA VAL A 327 -8.02 16.42 1.77
C VAL A 327 -7.50 17.56 2.65
N ALA A 328 -6.52 18.33 2.17
CA ALA A 328 -5.99 19.50 2.90
C ALA A 328 -7.07 20.55 3.20
N GLU A 329 -8.01 20.78 2.26
CA GLU A 329 -9.16 21.66 2.47
C GLU A 329 -10.15 21.07 3.49
N THR A 330 -10.46 19.77 3.40
CA THR A 330 -11.38 19.07 4.32
C THR A 330 -10.90 19.11 5.77
N VAL A 331 -9.59 18.98 5.99
CA VAL A 331 -9.00 18.93 7.34
C VAL A 331 -8.46 20.27 7.82
N ALA A 332 -8.70 21.35 7.05
CA ALA A 332 -8.22 22.68 7.38
C ALA A 332 -8.77 23.14 8.74
N GLY A 333 -7.87 23.46 9.67
CA GLY A 333 -8.22 23.92 11.02
C GLY A 333 -8.45 22.82 12.05
N LEU A 334 -8.24 21.55 11.69
CA LEU A 334 -8.18 20.43 12.62
C LEU A 334 -6.72 20.17 13.03
N ASP A 335 -6.49 19.76 14.28
CA ASP A 335 -5.17 19.42 14.78
C ASP A 335 -4.61 18.15 14.11
N GLU A 336 -3.28 18.08 13.99
CA GLU A 336 -2.57 16.91 13.46
C GLU A 336 -2.44 15.84 14.54
N ASP A 337 -2.73 14.59 14.17
CA ASP A 337 -2.49 13.42 15.00
C ASP A 337 -1.62 12.42 14.22
N PRO A 338 -0.59 11.81 14.83
CA PRO A 338 0.21 10.77 14.17
C PRO A 338 -0.63 9.66 13.53
N ARG A 339 -1.79 9.31 14.10
CA ARG A 339 -2.67 8.25 13.60
C ARG A 339 -3.53 8.67 12.40
N ASP A 340 -3.42 9.92 11.94
CA ASP A 340 -4.20 10.43 10.82
C ASP A 340 -4.10 9.54 9.57
N PHE A 341 -5.28 9.20 9.03
CA PHE A 341 -5.45 8.42 7.81
C PHE A 341 -4.84 7.01 7.88
N ASP A 342 -4.91 6.38 9.05
CA ASP A 342 -4.64 4.94 9.21
C ASP A 342 -5.83 4.10 8.73
N TRP A 343 -5.99 4.06 7.40
CA TRP A 343 -7.09 3.33 6.76
C TRP A 343 -7.02 1.82 6.95
N ASP A 344 -5.82 1.27 7.16
CA ASP A 344 -5.65 -0.16 7.39
C ASP A 344 -6.11 -0.50 8.82
N TRP A 345 -5.77 0.32 9.82
CA TRP A 345 -6.36 0.23 11.17
C TRP A 345 -7.89 0.39 11.16
N CYS A 346 -8.43 1.34 10.37
CA CYS A 346 -9.88 1.54 10.25
C CYS A 346 -10.60 0.29 9.74
N LEU A 347 -10.00 -0.46 8.80
CA LEU A 347 -10.56 -1.71 8.29
C LEU A 347 -10.56 -2.81 9.35
N THR A 348 -9.58 -2.82 10.25
CA THR A 348 -9.48 -3.82 11.32
C THR A 348 -10.43 -3.54 12.49
N VAL A 349 -10.60 -2.28 12.89
CA VAL A 349 -11.25 -1.92 14.16
C VAL A 349 -12.71 -1.48 14.02
N LEU A 350 -13.11 -0.88 12.90
CA LEU A 350 -14.46 -0.29 12.79
C LEU A 350 -15.57 -1.28 12.40
N PHE A 351 -15.23 -2.52 12.09
CA PHE A 351 -16.15 -3.57 11.68
C PHE A 351 -16.56 -4.40 12.91
N GLU A 352 -17.81 -4.89 12.97
CA GLU A 352 -18.18 -5.84 14.02
C GLU A 352 -17.60 -7.23 13.71
N ASP A 353 -17.59 -7.61 12.42
CA ASP A 353 -16.86 -8.75 11.86
C ASP A 353 -16.45 -8.51 10.39
N HIS A 354 -15.49 -9.29 9.88
CA HIS A 354 -14.98 -9.15 8.50
C HIS A 354 -15.75 -10.03 7.49
N ASP A 355 -16.84 -10.66 7.92
CA ASP A 355 -17.53 -11.70 7.16
C ASP A 355 -18.12 -11.17 5.85
N VAL A 356 -18.56 -9.90 5.85
CA VAL A 356 -19.12 -9.24 4.66
C VAL A 356 -18.10 -9.13 3.51
N LEU A 357 -16.80 -9.13 3.81
CA LEU A 357 -15.75 -9.06 2.77
C LEU A 357 -15.58 -10.38 2.02
N MET A 358 -15.99 -11.51 2.61
CA MET A 358 -15.97 -12.82 1.97
C MET A 358 -16.85 -12.86 0.72
N LEU A 359 -17.85 -11.97 0.62
CA LEU A 359 -18.74 -11.85 -0.54
C LEU A 359 -18.04 -11.36 -1.82
N PHE A 360 -16.82 -10.84 -1.73
CA PHE A 360 -16.00 -10.47 -2.89
C PHE A 360 -15.09 -11.61 -3.38
N ASP A 361 -14.92 -12.68 -2.61
CA ASP A 361 -14.09 -13.82 -3.00
C ASP A 361 -14.88 -14.78 -3.88
N ALA A 362 -14.48 -14.87 -5.15
CA ALA A 362 -15.11 -15.78 -6.11
C ALA A 362 -14.98 -17.26 -5.74
N SER A 363 -14.02 -17.64 -4.90
CA SER A 363 -13.85 -19.00 -4.39
C SER A 363 -14.87 -19.37 -3.31
N LEU A 364 -15.54 -18.38 -2.73
CA LEU A 364 -16.55 -18.51 -1.68
C LEU A 364 -17.97 -18.22 -2.21
N ASP A 365 -18.19 -18.34 -3.53
CA ASP A 365 -19.50 -18.13 -4.14
C ASP A 365 -20.58 -19.02 -3.48
N GLY A 366 -21.70 -18.43 -3.08
CA GLY A 366 -22.76 -19.11 -2.33
C GLY A 366 -22.55 -19.17 -0.82
N ILE A 367 -21.53 -18.50 -0.25
CA ILE A 367 -21.32 -18.40 1.20
C ILE A 367 -22.45 -17.64 1.91
N GLU A 368 -23.24 -16.83 1.20
CA GLU A 368 -24.39 -16.14 1.74
C GLU A 368 -25.58 -17.07 2.08
N ASP A 369 -25.58 -18.30 1.56
CA ASP A 369 -26.61 -19.29 1.88
C ASP A 369 -26.37 -19.87 3.28
N SER A 370 -27.36 -19.72 4.16
CA SER A 370 -27.40 -20.35 5.49
C SER A 370 -27.29 -21.88 5.46
N GLY A 371 -27.54 -22.52 4.31
CA GLY A 371 -27.32 -23.95 4.07
C GLY A 371 -25.87 -24.34 3.73
N ASN A 372 -24.99 -23.38 3.48
CA ASN A 372 -23.59 -23.63 3.12
C ASN A 372 -22.78 -24.14 4.32
N GLU A 373 -22.00 -25.21 4.12
CA GLU A 373 -21.21 -25.85 5.19
C GLU A 373 -20.15 -24.90 5.78
N ILE A 374 -19.55 -24.04 4.96
CA ILE A 374 -18.57 -23.04 5.41
C ILE A 374 -19.26 -21.95 6.24
N ASN A 375 -20.42 -21.46 5.79
CA ASN A 375 -21.23 -20.49 6.53
C ASN A 375 -21.59 -21.03 7.93
N GLN A 376 -22.09 -22.27 7.99
CA GLN A 376 -22.46 -22.90 9.27
C GLN A 376 -21.26 -23.18 10.17
N ALA A 377 -20.12 -23.58 9.59
CA ALA A 377 -18.90 -23.87 10.34
C ALA A 377 -18.29 -22.60 10.97
N LEU A 378 -18.37 -21.46 10.26
CA LEU A 378 -17.86 -20.17 10.72
C LEU A 378 -18.88 -19.37 11.53
N GLY A 379 -20.16 -19.78 11.52
CA GLY A 379 -21.23 -19.11 12.26
C GLY A 379 -21.65 -17.77 11.66
N LEU A 380 -21.46 -17.59 10.35
CA LEU A 380 -21.72 -16.33 9.65
C LEU A 380 -23.21 -15.98 9.69
N ALA A 381 -23.54 -14.72 9.90
CA ALA A 381 -24.93 -14.26 9.97
C ALA A 381 -25.20 -13.12 8.98
N ASN A 382 -26.44 -13.04 8.48
CA ASN A 382 -26.96 -11.92 7.69
C ASN A 382 -26.25 -11.60 6.37
N LEU A 383 -25.46 -12.53 5.81
CA LEU A 383 -24.77 -12.34 4.53
C LEU A 383 -25.71 -12.34 3.30
N ALA A 384 -26.88 -12.96 3.40
CA ALA A 384 -27.89 -12.90 2.35
C ALA A 384 -28.37 -11.46 2.15
N ALA A 385 -28.41 -10.98 0.90
CA ALA A 385 -28.75 -9.58 0.60
C ALA A 385 -30.06 -9.10 1.25
N ALA A 386 -31.08 -9.98 1.37
CA ALA A 386 -32.35 -9.65 2.02
C ALA A 386 -32.24 -9.39 3.53
N GLN A 387 -31.17 -9.83 4.18
CA GLN A 387 -30.91 -9.70 5.61
C GLN A 387 -29.97 -8.53 5.95
N TRP A 388 -29.39 -7.85 4.95
CA TRP A 388 -28.34 -6.84 5.17
C TRP A 388 -28.76 -5.69 6.08
N PHE A 389 -30.06 -5.38 6.15
CA PHE A 389 -30.57 -4.27 6.96
C PHE A 389 -31.17 -4.73 8.29
N VAL A 390 -31.05 -6.01 8.63
CA VAL A 390 -31.40 -6.53 9.96
C VAL A 390 -30.33 -6.05 10.94
N PRO A 391 -30.72 -5.40 12.05
CA PRO A 391 -29.75 -4.88 13.00
C PRO A 391 -29.02 -6.02 13.72
N PHE A 392 -27.71 -5.89 13.89
CA PHE A 392 -26.90 -6.82 14.69
C PHE A 392 -27.40 -6.93 16.12
N ARG A 393 -27.79 -5.77 16.69
CA ARG A 393 -28.38 -5.66 18.04
C ARG A 393 -29.71 -4.91 17.93
N PRO A 394 -30.85 -5.52 18.32
CA PRO A 394 -32.15 -4.85 18.24
C PRO A 394 -32.24 -3.52 19.00
N SER A 395 -31.48 -3.37 20.09
CA SER A 395 -31.41 -2.14 20.89
C SER A 395 -30.69 -0.98 20.19
N GLN A 396 -29.92 -1.25 19.13
CA GLN A 396 -29.16 -0.27 18.37
C GLN A 396 -29.80 0.04 17.01
N ALA A 397 -30.98 -0.53 16.71
CA ALA A 397 -31.65 -0.35 15.43
C ALA A 397 -31.87 1.14 15.10
N ARG A 398 -31.62 1.51 13.84
CA ARG A 398 -31.94 2.85 13.32
C ARG A 398 -33.45 3.09 13.39
N ASP A 399 -33.84 4.35 13.61
CA ASP A 399 -35.25 4.76 13.58
C ASP A 399 -35.89 4.39 12.23
N PRO A 400 -36.94 3.54 12.18
CA PRO A 400 -37.58 3.15 10.93
C PRO A 400 -38.25 4.32 10.18
N ASP A 401 -38.61 5.40 10.88
CA ASP A 401 -39.34 6.55 10.31
C ASP A 401 -38.41 7.68 9.80
N ARG A 402 -37.09 7.46 9.81
CA ARG A 402 -36.07 8.44 9.38
C ARG A 402 -36.11 8.85 7.91
N GLY A 403 -36.95 8.22 7.10
CA GLY A 403 -37.18 8.55 5.70
C GLY A 403 -36.00 8.22 4.77
N PHE A 404 -36.02 8.76 3.55
CA PHE A 404 -35.07 8.44 2.47
C PHE A 404 -34.59 9.71 1.73
N GLY A 405 -34.61 10.87 2.39
CA GLY A 405 -34.27 12.15 1.77
C GLY A 405 -33.27 12.94 2.59
N ARG A 406 -32.33 13.60 1.91
CA ARG A 406 -31.63 14.78 2.42
C ARG A 406 -32.63 15.95 2.41
N SER A 407 -32.84 16.61 3.53
CA SER A 407 -33.43 17.94 3.56
C SER A 407 -32.47 18.95 2.94
#